data_AF-A0A165MIL2-F1
#
_entry.id   AF-A0A165MIL2-F1
#
_cell.length_a   1.000
_cell.length_b   1.000
_cell.length_c   1.000
_cell.angle_alpha   90.00
_cell.angle_beta   90.00
_cell.angle_gamma   90.00
#
_symmetry.space_group_name_H-M   'P 1'
#
loop_
_entity.id
_entity.type
_entity.pdbx_description
1 polymer ?
#
loop_
_entity_poly.entity_id
_entity_poly.type
_entity_poly.pdbx_seq_one_letter_code
_entity_poly.pdbx_strand_id
1 'polypeptide(L)'
;MSCIDGIISQVPYQPYLSTQFRITYDIYLDILYGVDNLVSSALSRDDPQWCMHNVCAPCLYSLEGEEQLTPALLAAMDGNQSLKFVDSAMKYPLAVVSKLIDVYSNDIKLGYDIACSFAKTVASSSLSDRARAAHFSGVVTTFHGYSHNWGCQLNWHPLYMDGVGKEDFEGCEHLFSESNALAAGTRLSTAFHRHQAIEEFFSYWGEQKHAESGECDV
;
A
#
# COMPACT_ATOMS: atom_id res chain seq x y z
N MET A 1 -14.45 5.81 -45.89
CA MET A 1 -13.96 5.19 -44.65
C MET A 1 -15.12 4.46 -44.02
N SER A 2 -15.11 3.14 -44.18
CA SER A 2 -16.21 2.21 -43.92
C SER A 2 -16.10 1.60 -42.52
N CYS A 3 -17.25 1.55 -41.83
CA CYS A 3 -17.71 0.51 -40.92
C CYS A 3 -16.66 -0.21 -40.05
N ILE A 4 -16.43 0.28 -38.83
CA ILE A 4 -15.92 -0.55 -37.71
C ILE A 4 -16.93 -0.62 -36.56
N ASP A 5 -17.95 0.25 -36.52
CA ASP A 5 -18.92 0.32 -35.40
C ASP A 5 -20.02 -0.78 -35.39
N GLY A 6 -19.98 -1.74 -36.32
CA GLY A 6 -21.13 -2.63 -36.58
C GLY A 6 -21.06 -4.07 -36.08
N ILE A 7 -19.94 -4.53 -35.50
CA ILE A 7 -19.73 -5.98 -35.26
C ILE A 7 -20.04 -6.41 -33.81
N ILE A 8 -19.93 -5.53 -32.82
CA ILE A 8 -20.11 -5.94 -31.41
C ILE A 8 -21.59 -5.96 -30.99
N SER A 9 -22.50 -5.31 -31.72
CA SER A 9 -23.91 -5.16 -31.31
C SER A 9 -24.89 -6.23 -31.86
N GLN A 10 -24.44 -7.23 -32.62
CA GLN A 10 -25.35 -8.18 -33.29
C GLN A 10 -25.53 -9.53 -32.58
N VAL A 11 -24.83 -9.77 -31.47
CA VAL A 11 -25.03 -10.98 -30.67
C VAL A 11 -25.95 -10.64 -29.49
N PRO A 12 -27.15 -11.27 -29.38
CA PRO A 12 -28.01 -11.09 -28.22
C PRO A 12 -27.26 -11.45 -26.94
N TYR A 13 -27.31 -10.60 -25.92
CA TYR A 13 -26.76 -10.94 -24.60
C TYR A 13 -27.43 -12.23 -24.09
N GLN A 14 -26.61 -13.24 -23.80
CA GLN A 14 -27.07 -14.52 -23.27
C GLN A 14 -26.67 -14.63 -21.78
N PRO A 15 -27.61 -14.41 -20.84
CA PRO A 15 -27.30 -14.39 -19.41
C PRO A 15 -26.65 -15.68 -18.89
N TYR A 16 -27.00 -16.82 -19.48
CA TYR A 16 -26.45 -18.12 -19.07
C TYR A 16 -24.95 -18.23 -19.43
N LEU A 17 -24.51 -17.72 -20.59
CA LEU A 17 -23.09 -17.72 -20.97
C LEU A 17 -22.26 -16.82 -20.07
N SER A 18 -22.77 -15.63 -19.75
CA SER A 18 -22.13 -14.71 -18.78
C SER A 18 -21.96 -15.38 -17.41
N THR A 19 -22.98 -16.11 -16.96
CA THR A 19 -22.94 -16.85 -15.70
C THR A 19 -21.93 -18.00 -15.73
N GLN A 20 -21.92 -18.78 -16.82
CA GLN A 20 -20.95 -19.87 -17.00
C GLN A 20 -19.51 -19.35 -17.07
N PHE A 21 -19.28 -18.25 -17.77
CA PHE A 21 -17.97 -17.60 -17.85
C PHE A 21 -17.51 -17.12 -16.47
N ARG A 22 -18.38 -16.44 -15.71
CA ARG A 22 -18.07 -16.01 -14.34
C ARG A 22 -17.67 -17.20 -13.46
N ILE A 23 -18.48 -18.26 -13.43
CA ILE A 23 -18.18 -19.46 -12.65
C ILE A 23 -16.85 -20.11 -13.08
N THR A 24 -16.60 -20.18 -14.39
CA THR A 24 -15.35 -20.75 -14.91
C THR A 24 -14.15 -19.91 -14.50
N TYR A 25 -14.29 -18.58 -14.54
CA TYR A 25 -13.25 -17.65 -14.13
C TYR A 25 -13.00 -17.68 -12.62
N ASP A 26 -14.05 -17.78 -11.79
CA ASP A 26 -13.94 -18.00 -10.33
C ASP A 26 -13.12 -19.27 -10.04
N ILE A 27 -13.46 -20.38 -10.69
CA ILE A 27 -12.71 -21.65 -10.55
C ILE A 27 -11.26 -21.50 -11.03
N TYR A 28 -11.04 -20.76 -12.12
CA TYR A 28 -9.69 -20.49 -12.62
C TYR A 28 -8.85 -19.73 -11.59
N LEU A 29 -9.39 -18.65 -11.02
CA LEU A 29 -8.73 -17.91 -9.95
C LEU A 29 -8.50 -18.79 -8.72
N ASP A 30 -9.49 -19.56 -8.28
CA ASP A 30 -9.34 -20.49 -7.14
C ASP A 30 -8.22 -21.51 -7.38
N ILE A 31 -8.06 -22.00 -8.61
CA ILE A 31 -6.95 -22.89 -8.99
C ILE A 31 -5.61 -22.14 -8.90
N LEU A 32 -5.52 -20.92 -9.44
CA LEU A 32 -4.29 -20.12 -9.34
C LEU A 32 -3.92 -19.86 -7.89
N TYR A 33 -4.86 -19.40 -7.08
CA TYR A 33 -4.69 -19.21 -5.64
C TYR A 33 -4.25 -20.51 -4.94
N GLY A 34 -4.85 -21.64 -5.29
CA GLY A 34 -4.45 -22.95 -4.78
C GLY A 34 -3.01 -23.30 -5.12
N VAL A 35 -2.59 -23.08 -6.37
CA VAL A 35 -1.21 -23.30 -6.84
C VAL A 35 -0.24 -22.36 -6.11
N ASP A 36 -0.54 -21.07 -6.01
CA ASP A 36 0.30 -20.10 -5.33
C ASP A 36 0.48 -20.43 -3.85
N ASN A 37 -0.56 -20.90 -3.17
CA ASN A 37 -0.47 -21.37 -1.79
C ASN A 37 0.40 -22.62 -1.65
N LEU A 38 0.29 -23.57 -2.58
CA LEU A 38 1.13 -24.77 -2.59
C LEU A 38 2.60 -24.43 -2.86
N VAL A 39 2.86 -23.54 -3.82
CA VAL A 39 4.21 -23.04 -4.12
C VAL A 39 4.77 -22.29 -2.92
N SER A 40 3.99 -21.40 -2.31
CA SER A 40 4.40 -20.65 -1.12
C SER A 40 4.76 -21.59 0.01
N SER A 41 3.92 -22.59 0.30
CA SER A 41 4.19 -23.60 1.34
C SER A 41 5.46 -24.40 1.03
N ALA A 42 5.64 -24.84 -0.23
CA ALA A 42 6.83 -25.59 -0.65
C ALA A 42 8.12 -24.78 -0.55
N LEU A 43 8.03 -23.45 -0.70
CA LEU A 43 9.14 -22.52 -0.56
C LEU A 43 9.27 -21.94 0.86
N SER A 44 8.46 -22.41 1.83
CA SER A 44 8.40 -21.91 3.21
C SER A 44 8.09 -20.40 3.29
N ARG A 45 7.16 -19.95 2.46
CA ARG A 45 6.65 -18.57 2.32
C ARG A 45 5.21 -18.41 2.83
N ASP A 46 4.72 -19.39 3.56
CA ASP A 46 3.36 -19.48 4.09
C ASP A 46 3.18 -18.79 5.46
N ASP A 47 4.25 -18.22 6.02
CA ASP A 47 4.16 -17.38 7.21
C ASP A 47 3.35 -16.09 6.91
N PRO A 48 2.36 -15.71 7.74
CA PRO A 48 1.55 -14.52 7.51
C PRO A 48 2.33 -13.19 7.46
N GLN A 49 3.56 -13.17 7.97
CA GLN A 49 4.48 -12.03 7.93
C GLN A 49 5.51 -12.14 6.80
N TRP A 50 5.62 -13.30 6.15
CA TRP A 50 6.60 -13.55 5.09
C TRP A 50 6.57 -12.45 4.04
N CYS A 51 5.37 -12.09 3.55
CA CYS A 51 5.21 -11.03 2.57
C CYS A 51 5.78 -9.72 3.09
N MET A 52 5.43 -9.28 4.31
CA MET A 52 5.96 -8.04 4.88
C MET A 52 7.48 -8.04 5.03
N HIS A 53 8.12 -9.17 5.33
CA HIS A 53 9.59 -9.23 5.39
C HIS A 53 10.27 -9.30 4.02
N ASN A 54 9.52 -9.57 2.94
CA ASN A 54 10.08 -9.87 1.62
C ASN A 54 9.41 -9.09 0.47
N VAL A 55 8.56 -8.09 0.76
CA VAL A 55 7.90 -7.27 -0.28
C VAL A 55 8.94 -6.67 -1.21
N CYS A 56 9.98 -6.06 -0.65
CA CYS A 56 11.04 -5.45 -1.43
C CYS A 56 12.39 -5.90 -0.85
N ALA A 57 13.10 -6.75 -1.58
CA ALA A 57 14.42 -7.21 -1.16
C ALA A 57 15.37 -6.03 -0.86
N PRO A 58 15.51 -5.00 -1.71
CA PRO A 58 16.33 -3.82 -1.40
C PRO A 58 15.96 -3.09 -0.11
N CYS A 59 14.67 -3.07 0.27
CA CYS A 59 14.22 -2.29 1.41
C CYS A 59 14.12 -3.11 2.71
N LEU A 60 13.92 -4.42 2.61
CA LEU A 60 13.48 -5.26 3.74
C LEU A 60 14.40 -6.46 4.00
N TYR A 61 15.41 -6.67 3.15
CA TYR A 61 16.42 -7.71 3.32
C TYR A 61 17.76 -7.07 3.71
N SER A 62 18.21 -7.32 4.94
CA SER A 62 19.53 -6.86 5.42
C SER A 62 20.59 -7.94 5.27
N LEU A 63 21.78 -7.56 4.80
CA LEU A 63 22.90 -8.48 4.64
C LEU A 63 23.74 -8.61 5.93
N GLU A 64 24.40 -9.76 6.10
CA GLU A 64 25.35 -9.94 7.20
C GLU A 64 26.49 -8.92 7.08
N GLY A 65 26.68 -8.11 8.14
CA GLY A 65 27.71 -7.08 8.19
C GLY A 65 27.32 -5.75 7.55
N GLU A 66 26.09 -5.61 7.07
CA GLU A 66 25.55 -4.31 6.65
C GLU A 66 25.42 -3.36 7.84
N GLU A 67 25.77 -2.09 7.63
CA GLU A 67 25.61 -1.07 8.65
C GLU A 67 24.12 -0.82 8.91
N GLN A 68 23.72 -0.81 10.17
CA GLN A 68 22.33 -0.56 10.52
C GLN A 68 21.95 0.88 10.15
N LEU A 69 20.97 1.02 9.24
CA LEU A 69 20.42 2.32 8.87
C LEU A 69 19.61 2.91 10.03
N THR A 70 19.63 4.24 10.15
CA THR A 70 18.77 4.97 11.08
C THR A 70 18.11 6.14 10.33
N PRO A 71 16.81 6.05 9.98
CA PRO A 71 15.88 4.97 10.29
C PRO A 71 16.20 3.66 9.56
N ALA A 72 15.80 2.54 10.16
CA ALA A 72 15.89 1.21 9.55
C ALA A 72 14.79 0.98 8.51
N LEU A 73 13.68 1.73 8.58
CA LEU A 73 12.58 1.66 7.63
C LEU A 73 11.92 3.01 7.39
N LEU A 74 11.74 3.36 6.12
CA LEU A 74 10.84 4.41 5.67
C LEU A 74 9.53 3.76 5.21
N ALA A 75 8.42 4.21 5.76
CA ALA A 75 7.08 3.78 5.36
C ALA A 75 6.22 5.00 5.03
N ALA A 76 5.27 4.85 4.13
CA ALA A 76 4.25 5.85 3.86
C ALA A 76 2.87 5.26 4.20
N MET A 77 2.00 6.10 4.74
CA MET A 77 0.60 5.77 4.99
C MET A 77 -0.23 6.99 4.64
N ASP A 78 -1.17 6.80 3.73
CA ASP A 78 -2.29 7.71 3.61
C ASP A 78 -3.45 7.24 4.49
N GLY A 79 -4.09 8.22 5.12
CA GLY A 79 -5.22 8.07 6.01
C GLY A 79 -6.09 9.28 5.86
N ASN A 80 -6.86 9.32 4.77
CA ASN A 80 -7.75 10.42 4.48
C ASN A 80 -8.60 10.82 5.71
N GLN A 81 -8.66 12.13 5.97
CA GLN A 81 -9.54 12.74 6.98
C GLN A 81 -11.04 12.45 6.80
N SER A 82 -11.45 11.73 5.75
CA SER A 82 -12.83 11.27 5.51
C SER A 82 -13.42 10.44 6.65
N LEU A 83 -12.58 9.82 7.50
CA LEU A 83 -13.02 9.06 8.68
C LEU A 83 -13.43 9.94 9.89
N LYS A 84 -13.41 11.28 9.76
CA LYS A 84 -13.89 12.21 10.80
C LYS A 84 -15.37 12.04 11.20
N PHE A 85 -16.16 11.29 10.43
CA PHE A 85 -17.58 11.05 10.72
C PHE A 85 -17.88 9.76 11.50
N VAL A 86 -16.85 8.98 11.88
CA VAL A 86 -17.03 7.76 12.69
C VAL A 86 -16.26 7.94 13.99
N ASP A 87 -16.98 7.82 15.11
CA ASP A 87 -16.63 8.22 16.49
C ASP A 87 -15.39 7.51 17.14
N SER A 88 -14.43 7.04 16.34
CA SER A 88 -13.19 6.40 16.80
C SER A 88 -11.99 6.61 15.88
N ALA A 89 -11.79 7.85 15.44
CA ALA A 89 -11.09 8.29 14.23
C ALA A 89 -9.60 7.90 14.05
N MET A 90 -8.93 7.18 14.96
CA MET A 90 -7.49 6.87 14.84
C MET A 90 -7.13 5.40 15.11
N LYS A 91 -8.10 4.48 15.18
CA LYS A 91 -7.83 3.05 15.41
C LYS A 91 -6.95 2.42 14.33
N TYR A 92 -7.22 2.69 13.05
CA TYR A 92 -6.45 2.10 11.95
C TYR A 92 -5.02 2.63 11.87
N PRO A 93 -4.76 3.95 11.88
CA PRO A 93 -3.39 4.46 11.96
C PRO A 93 -2.60 3.91 13.17
N LEU A 94 -3.22 3.80 14.34
CA LEU A 94 -2.57 3.22 15.52
C LEU A 94 -2.27 1.73 15.35
N ALA A 95 -3.19 0.96 14.74
CA ALA A 95 -2.98 -0.44 14.43
C ALA A 95 -1.85 -0.64 13.42
N VAL A 96 -1.76 0.24 12.41
CA VAL A 96 -0.66 0.25 11.44
C VAL A 96 0.68 0.46 12.16
N VAL A 97 0.80 1.51 12.99
CA VAL A 97 2.06 1.74 13.75
C VAL A 97 2.39 0.55 14.64
N SER A 98 1.41 -0.02 15.35
CA SER A 98 1.63 -1.22 16.16
C SER A 98 2.17 -2.37 15.31
N LYS A 99 1.56 -2.61 14.14
CA LYS A 99 1.98 -3.70 13.27
C LYS A 99 3.37 -3.47 12.67
N LEU A 100 3.69 -2.24 12.28
CA LEU A 100 5.02 -1.87 11.81
C LEU A 100 6.08 -2.16 12.88
N ILE A 101 5.84 -1.77 14.13
CA ILE A 101 6.75 -2.07 15.24
C ILE A 101 6.85 -3.59 15.49
N ASP A 102 5.75 -4.35 15.37
CA ASP A 102 5.78 -5.81 15.57
C ASP A 102 6.63 -6.53 14.51
N VAL A 103 6.62 -6.02 13.28
CA VAL A 103 7.24 -6.68 12.12
C VAL A 103 8.68 -6.23 11.91
N TYR A 104 8.94 -4.93 12.01
CA TYR A 104 10.23 -4.30 11.66
C TYR A 104 11.00 -3.80 12.88
N SER A 105 10.45 -3.98 14.09
CA SER A 105 11.06 -3.59 15.36
C SER A 105 11.24 -2.07 15.52
N ASN A 106 12.43 -1.55 15.28
CA ASN A 106 12.85 -0.22 15.75
C ASN A 106 13.20 0.71 14.59
N ASP A 107 13.34 2.00 14.90
CA ASP A 107 13.86 3.03 14.00
C ASP A 107 13.01 3.20 12.73
N ILE A 108 11.69 3.29 12.90
CA ILE A 108 10.73 3.43 11.81
C ILE A 108 10.34 4.90 11.64
N LYS A 109 10.45 5.42 10.42
CA LYS A 109 9.89 6.72 10.03
C LYS A 109 8.67 6.54 9.13
N LEU A 110 7.53 7.04 9.58
CA LEU A 110 6.26 6.97 8.85
C LEU A 110 5.86 8.33 8.28
N GLY A 111 5.84 8.42 6.95
CA GLY A 111 5.20 9.49 6.20
C GLY A 111 3.69 9.42 6.36
N TYR A 112 3.08 10.53 6.77
CA TYR A 112 1.62 10.69 6.88
C TYR A 112 1.25 12.17 6.86
N ASP A 113 0.27 12.57 6.05
CA ASP A 113 -0.20 13.96 5.91
C ASP A 113 -0.36 14.70 7.23
N ILE A 114 -0.90 14.01 8.24
CA ILE A 114 -1.18 14.59 9.56
C ILE A 114 -0.20 14.13 10.64
N ALA A 115 0.97 13.62 10.28
CA ALA A 115 1.98 13.06 11.20
C ALA A 115 2.22 13.95 12.43
N CYS A 116 2.30 15.27 12.25
CA CYS A 116 2.53 16.23 13.34
C CYS A 116 1.44 16.23 14.42
N SER A 117 0.19 15.94 14.03
CA SER A 117 -0.93 15.81 14.96
C SER A 117 -1.11 14.38 15.43
N PHE A 118 -0.89 13.41 14.55
CA PHE A 118 -0.98 11.99 14.85
C PHE A 118 0.08 11.53 15.86
N ALA A 119 1.28 12.11 15.85
CA ALA A 119 2.31 11.84 16.86
C ALA A 119 1.81 12.12 18.29
N LYS A 120 0.94 13.13 18.47
CA LYS A 120 0.30 13.41 19.76
C LYS A 120 -0.67 12.30 20.13
N THR A 121 -1.43 11.79 19.17
CA THR A 121 -2.34 10.65 19.36
C THR A 121 -1.59 9.38 19.74
N VAL A 122 -0.47 9.07 19.08
CA VAL A 122 0.39 7.93 19.45
C VAL A 122 0.87 8.09 20.88
N ALA A 123 1.39 9.27 21.23
CA ALA A 123 1.91 9.57 22.57
C ALA A 123 0.84 9.52 23.67
N SER A 124 -0.43 9.78 23.35
CA SER A 124 -1.56 9.70 24.29
C SER A 124 -2.28 8.35 24.30
N SER A 125 -1.86 7.41 23.45
CA SER A 125 -2.50 6.09 23.32
C SER A 125 -1.79 5.03 24.18
N SER A 126 -2.36 3.82 24.24
CA SER A 126 -1.72 2.65 24.83
C SER A 126 -0.42 2.24 24.10
N LEU A 127 -0.14 2.79 22.92
CA LEU A 127 1.08 2.51 22.15
C LEU A 127 2.26 3.40 22.57
N SER A 128 2.07 4.41 23.41
CA SER A 128 3.06 5.45 23.71
C SER A 128 4.44 4.92 24.10
N ASP A 129 4.51 4.07 25.13
CA ASP A 129 5.78 3.53 25.63
C ASP A 129 6.45 2.62 24.60
N ARG A 130 5.64 1.83 23.88
CA ARG A 130 6.12 0.92 22.85
C ARG A 130 6.66 1.67 21.62
N ALA A 131 5.95 2.70 21.16
CA ALA A 131 6.40 3.57 20.08
C ALA A 131 7.68 4.33 20.44
N ARG A 132 7.80 4.79 21.70
CA ARG A 132 9.03 5.42 22.19
C ARG A 132 10.19 4.44 22.24
N ALA A 133 9.97 3.24 22.78
CA ALA A 133 11.00 2.20 22.85
C ALA A 133 11.46 1.74 21.45
N ALA A 134 10.56 1.77 20.47
CA ALA A 134 10.86 1.46 19.07
C ALA A 134 11.44 2.64 18.28
N HIS A 135 11.69 3.80 18.91
CA HIS A 135 12.19 5.00 18.23
C HIS A 135 11.31 5.45 17.04
N PHE A 136 9.99 5.20 17.12
CA PHE A 136 9.06 5.59 16.08
C PHE A 136 9.02 7.12 15.90
N SER A 137 9.08 7.57 14.65
CA SER A 137 8.98 8.97 14.28
C SER A 137 8.06 9.16 13.08
N GLY A 138 7.33 10.28 13.06
CA GLY A 138 6.45 10.64 11.94
C GLY A 138 7.07 11.74 11.08
N VAL A 139 6.73 11.74 9.80
CA VAL A 139 7.11 12.77 8.82
C VAL A 139 5.84 13.22 8.10
N VAL A 140 5.68 14.53 7.87
CA VAL A 140 4.59 15.01 7.01
C VAL A 140 5.07 14.92 5.57
N THR A 141 4.26 14.36 4.68
CA THR A 141 4.59 14.16 3.25
C THR A 141 4.91 15.51 2.55
N THR A 142 5.75 15.49 1.51
CA THR A 142 6.35 16.72 0.95
C THR A 142 5.30 17.70 0.42
N PHE A 143 4.30 17.22 -0.32
CA PHE A 143 3.25 18.05 -0.90
C PHE A 143 2.36 18.67 0.18
N HIS A 144 2.02 17.88 1.20
CA HIS A 144 1.15 18.33 2.29
C HIS A 144 1.89 19.19 3.32
N GLY A 145 3.20 19.01 3.47
CA GLY A 145 4.03 19.74 4.43
C GLY A 145 3.96 21.25 4.24
N TYR A 146 3.98 21.73 2.99
CA TYR A 146 3.86 23.17 2.69
C TYR A 146 2.50 23.78 3.04
N SER A 147 1.46 22.96 3.15
CA SER A 147 0.11 23.40 3.56
C SER A 147 0.00 23.61 5.09
N HIS A 148 1.02 23.21 5.85
CA HIS A 148 1.02 23.37 7.31
C HIS A 148 1.67 24.69 7.73
N ASN A 149 1.47 25.09 8.99
CA ASN A 149 2.11 26.30 9.52
C ASN A 149 3.64 26.17 9.52
N TRP A 150 4.33 27.32 9.52
CA TRP A 150 5.80 27.39 9.43
C TRP A 150 6.53 26.53 10.48
N GLY A 151 6.04 26.51 11.73
CA GLY A 151 6.63 25.66 12.77
C GLY A 151 6.49 24.17 12.46
N CYS A 152 5.38 23.75 11.85
CA CYS A 152 5.23 22.38 11.39
C CYS A 152 6.18 22.06 10.23
N GLN A 153 6.32 22.98 9.26
CA GLN A 153 7.23 22.81 8.14
C GLN A 153 8.66 22.58 8.63
N LEU A 154 9.16 23.41 9.55
CA LEU A 154 10.52 23.27 10.07
C LEU A 154 10.78 21.97 10.83
N ASN A 155 9.78 21.44 11.53
CA ASN A 155 9.97 20.30 12.43
C ASN A 155 9.55 18.94 11.84
N TRP A 156 8.73 18.94 10.78
CA TRP A 156 8.10 17.71 10.26
C TRP A 156 8.22 17.52 8.75
N HIS A 157 8.77 18.48 8.01
CA HIS A 157 8.93 18.35 6.57
C HIS A 157 10.15 17.46 6.23
N PRO A 158 10.09 16.59 5.19
CA PRO A 158 11.13 15.62 4.84
C PRO A 158 12.51 16.27 4.69
N LEU A 159 12.57 17.42 4.02
CA LEU A 159 13.79 18.21 3.81
C LEU A 159 14.56 18.59 5.08
N TYR A 160 13.90 18.68 6.24
CA TYR A 160 14.53 19.08 7.50
C TYR A 160 14.66 17.93 8.50
N MET A 161 14.28 16.71 8.13
CA MET A 161 14.32 15.55 9.02
C MET A 161 15.44 14.59 8.63
N ASP A 162 16.37 14.37 9.55
CA ASP A 162 17.51 13.48 9.35
C ASP A 162 17.07 12.05 9.01
N GLY A 163 17.83 11.38 8.14
CA GLY A 163 17.58 9.99 7.75
C GLY A 163 16.43 9.76 6.74
N VAL A 164 15.70 10.81 6.34
CA VAL A 164 14.67 10.71 5.28
C VAL A 164 15.29 10.73 3.88
N GLY A 165 16.40 11.46 3.70
CA GLY A 165 17.07 11.55 2.41
C GLY A 165 16.24 12.32 1.37
N LYS A 166 16.02 11.71 0.20
CA LYS A 166 15.25 12.29 -0.92
C LYS A 166 13.82 11.77 -1.00
N GLU A 167 13.41 10.93 -0.06
CA GLU A 167 12.07 10.36 -0.01
C GLU A 167 11.03 11.47 0.20
N ASP A 168 9.99 11.49 -0.64
CA ASP A 168 8.93 12.50 -0.57
C ASP A 168 7.69 12.02 0.19
N PHE A 169 7.56 10.69 0.38
CA PHE A 169 6.45 9.98 0.98
C PHE A 169 5.11 10.15 0.25
N GLU A 170 5.11 10.49 -1.04
CA GLU A 170 3.90 10.69 -1.87
C GLU A 170 3.49 9.43 -2.66
N GLY A 171 4.09 8.28 -2.34
CA GLY A 171 3.85 7.02 -3.05
C GLY A 171 2.39 6.55 -3.00
N CYS A 172 1.69 6.84 -1.90
CA CYS A 172 0.26 6.51 -1.76
C CYS A 172 -0.59 7.31 -2.75
N GLU A 173 -0.31 8.61 -2.90
CA GLU A 173 -1.02 9.54 -3.75
C GLU A 173 -0.83 9.19 -5.23
N HIS A 174 0.39 8.81 -5.61
CA HIS A 174 0.68 8.31 -6.96
C HIS A 174 -0.14 7.04 -7.27
N LEU A 175 -0.15 6.07 -6.36
CA LEU A 175 -0.94 4.85 -6.49
C LEU A 175 -2.44 5.16 -6.64
N PHE A 176 -2.98 6.03 -5.78
CA PHE A 176 -4.40 6.40 -5.88
C PHE A 176 -4.72 7.18 -7.16
N SER A 177 -3.82 8.06 -7.60
CA SER A 177 -3.95 8.81 -8.84
C SER A 177 -4.10 7.86 -10.03
N GLU A 178 -3.22 6.85 -10.13
CA GLU A 178 -3.29 5.84 -11.20
C GLU A 178 -4.53 4.96 -11.09
N SER A 179 -4.94 4.59 -9.87
CA SER A 179 -6.13 3.76 -9.64
C SER A 179 -7.44 4.41 -10.12
N ASN A 180 -7.46 5.75 -10.31
CA ASN A 180 -8.60 6.44 -10.88
C ASN A 180 -8.96 5.95 -12.29
N ALA A 181 -8.02 5.33 -13.02
CA ALA A 181 -8.29 4.69 -14.30
C ALA A 181 -9.40 3.61 -14.21
N LEU A 182 -9.54 2.96 -13.05
CA LEU A 182 -10.60 1.97 -12.79
C LEU A 182 -11.99 2.59 -12.69
N ALA A 183 -12.12 3.88 -12.36
CA ALA A 183 -13.40 4.49 -12.04
C ALA A 183 -14.39 4.42 -13.20
N ALA A 184 -13.93 4.68 -14.44
CA ALA A 184 -14.78 4.66 -15.62
C ALA A 184 -15.33 3.26 -15.92
N GLY A 185 -14.47 2.23 -15.86
CA GLY A 185 -14.84 0.84 -16.17
C GLY A 185 -15.64 0.16 -15.06
N THR A 186 -15.41 0.52 -13.79
CA THR A 186 -16.06 -0.16 -12.66
C THR A 186 -17.38 0.48 -12.23
N ARG A 187 -17.70 1.71 -12.66
CA ARG A 187 -18.88 2.45 -12.19
C ARG A 187 -20.18 1.67 -12.40
N LEU A 188 -20.35 1.04 -13.56
CA LEU A 188 -21.54 0.27 -13.93
C LEU A 188 -21.34 -1.25 -13.77
N SER A 189 -20.19 -1.68 -13.27
CA SER A 189 -19.87 -3.08 -13.04
C SER A 189 -20.58 -3.64 -11.81
N THR A 190 -20.91 -4.92 -11.87
CA THR A 190 -21.33 -5.67 -10.68
C THR A 190 -20.22 -5.66 -9.62
N ALA A 191 -20.58 -5.90 -8.35
CA ALA A 191 -19.59 -5.93 -7.26
C ALA A 191 -18.43 -6.91 -7.55
N PHE A 192 -18.74 -8.06 -8.12
CA PHE A 192 -17.76 -9.06 -8.55
C PHE A 192 -16.73 -8.49 -9.54
N HIS A 193 -17.18 -7.99 -10.70
CA HIS A 193 -16.25 -7.46 -11.72
C HIS A 193 -15.49 -6.22 -11.24
N ARG A 194 -16.07 -5.47 -10.30
CA ARG A 194 -15.39 -4.35 -9.65
C ARG A 194 -14.22 -4.84 -8.79
N HIS A 195 -14.42 -5.84 -7.94
CA HIS A 195 -13.35 -6.41 -7.13
C HIS A 195 -12.26 -7.03 -8.01
N GLN A 196 -12.65 -7.79 -9.02
CA GLN A 196 -11.72 -8.37 -9.99
C GLN A 196 -10.86 -7.28 -10.65
N ALA A 197 -11.47 -6.22 -11.18
CA ALA A 197 -10.72 -5.14 -11.83
C ALA A 197 -9.78 -4.39 -10.87
N ILE A 198 -10.17 -4.26 -9.59
CA ILE A 198 -9.32 -3.67 -8.55
C ILE A 198 -8.12 -4.57 -8.26
N GLU A 199 -8.36 -5.86 -8.07
CA GLU A 199 -7.34 -6.87 -7.78
C GLU A 199 -6.32 -6.99 -8.93
N GLU A 200 -6.81 -7.11 -10.17
CA GLU A 200 -5.97 -7.17 -11.37
C GLU A 200 -5.11 -5.89 -11.50
N PHE A 201 -5.68 -4.72 -11.24
CA PHE A 201 -4.94 -3.46 -11.27
C PHE A 201 -3.81 -3.42 -10.25
N PHE A 202 -4.10 -3.73 -8.98
CA PHE A 202 -3.06 -3.67 -7.94
C PHE A 202 -2.00 -4.76 -8.11
N SER A 203 -2.38 -5.95 -8.60
CA SER A 203 -1.42 -7.01 -8.91
C SER A 203 -0.47 -6.57 -10.02
N TYR A 204 -1.02 -6.10 -11.15
CA TYR A 204 -0.23 -5.59 -12.26
C TYR A 204 0.62 -4.38 -11.89
N TRP A 205 0.08 -3.45 -11.11
CA TRP A 205 0.81 -2.29 -10.63
C TRP A 205 2.01 -2.71 -9.77
N GLY A 206 1.82 -3.68 -8.87
CA GLY A 206 2.89 -4.25 -8.07
C GLY A 206 3.99 -4.88 -8.94
N GLU A 207 3.61 -5.70 -9.91
CA GLU A 207 4.56 -6.29 -10.88
C GLU A 207 5.36 -5.21 -11.64
N GLN A 208 4.68 -4.15 -12.10
CA GLN A 208 5.36 -3.04 -12.77
C GLN A 208 6.35 -2.34 -11.84
N LYS A 209 5.98 -2.03 -10.60
CA LYS A 209 6.89 -1.38 -9.63
C LYS A 209 8.07 -2.27 -9.25
N HIS A 210 7.85 -3.57 -9.13
CA HIS A 210 8.94 -4.52 -8.94
C HIS A 210 9.90 -4.53 -10.14
N ALA A 211 9.38 -4.56 -11.37
CA ALA A 211 10.21 -4.51 -12.57
C ALA A 211 10.96 -3.17 -12.73
N GLU A 212 10.34 -2.06 -12.34
CA GLU A 212 10.96 -0.71 -12.37
C GLU A 212 12.07 -0.55 -11.32
N SER A 213 12.05 -1.33 -10.25
CA SER A 213 13.06 -1.29 -9.18
C SER A 213 14.44 -1.80 -9.62
N GLY A 214 14.58 -2.25 -10.86
CA GLY A 214 15.80 -2.78 -11.46
C GLY A 214 16.02 -4.26 -11.11
N GLU A 215 16.65 -5.01 -12.03
CA GLU A 215 17.22 -6.30 -11.67
C GLU A 215 18.27 -6.04 -10.57
N CYS A 216 17.96 -6.44 -9.34
CA CYS A 216 19.00 -6.63 -8.34
C CYS A 216 19.83 -7.80 -8.85
N ASP A 217 20.89 -7.50 -9.59
CA ASP A 217 21.97 -8.43 -9.87
C ASP A 217 22.52 -8.90 -8.52
N VAL A 218 22.01 -10.04 -8.05
CA VAL A 218 22.62 -10.87 -6.99
C VAL A 218 23.80 -11.64 -7.55
#